data_AF-A0A255TCN5-F1
#
_entry.id   AF-A0A255TCN5-F1
#
_cell.length_a   1.000
_cell.length_b   1.000
_cell.length_c   1.000
_cell.angle_alpha   90.00
_cell.angle_beta   90.00
_cell.angle_gamma   90.00
#
_symmetry.space_group_name_H-M   'P 1'
#
loop_
_entity.id
_entity.type
_entity.pdbx_description
1 polymer ?
#
loop_
_entity_poly.entity_id
_entity_poly.type
_entity_poly.pdbx_seq_one_letter_code
_entity_poly.pdbx_strand_id
1 'polypeptide(L)' 'KNGKNMEATAFSPYQMKIIGLMEHVKSDEQMKEIGNLLSDYFAQKAVQEADKLWDDKVIDCSTIEKWKNEHLRTPY' A
#
# COMPACT_ATOMS: atom_id res chain seq x y z
N LYS A 1 6.96 23.33 28.93
CA LYS A 1 5.82 22.62 28.27
C LYS A 1 5.93 22.89 26.79
N ASN A 2 6.57 21.99 26.03
CA ASN A 2 6.80 22.21 24.60
C ASN A 2 5.81 21.32 23.84
N GLY A 3 4.69 21.93 23.43
CA GLY A 3 3.74 21.32 22.50
C GLY A 3 4.40 21.23 21.13
N LYS A 4 4.72 20.01 20.71
CA LYS A 4 5.15 19.71 19.35
C LYS A 4 3.97 20.02 18.44
N ASN A 5 4.04 21.12 17.69
CA ASN A 5 3.08 21.43 16.62
C ASN A 5 3.02 20.22 15.69
N MET A 6 1.87 19.54 15.66
CA MET A 6 1.55 18.60 14.60
C MET A 6 1.33 19.48 13.36
N GLU A 7 2.28 19.51 12.43
CA GLU A 7 2.01 20.09 11.12
C GLU A 7 0.83 19.31 10.52
N ALA A 8 -0.29 19.99 10.34
CA ALA A 8 -1.43 19.42 9.63
C ALA A 8 -1.00 19.23 8.18
N THR A 9 -0.56 18.02 7.82
CA THR A 9 -0.26 17.67 6.44
C THR A 9 -1.53 17.89 5.62
N ALA A 10 -1.54 18.92 4.78
CA ALA A 10 -2.67 19.17 3.88
C ALA A 10 -2.84 17.95 2.96
N PHE A 11 -4.05 17.39 2.93
CA PHE A 11 -4.36 16.26 2.06
C PHE A 11 -4.13 16.64 0.60
N SER A 12 -3.56 15.71 -0.18
CA SER A 12 -3.45 15.87 -1.62
C SER A 12 -4.85 15.92 -2.26
N PRO A 13 -4.98 16.49 -3.48
CA PRO A 13 -6.27 16.50 -4.19
C PRO A 13 -6.90 15.11 -4.35
N TYR A 14 -6.08 14.07 -4.49
CA TYR A 14 -6.53 12.68 -4.59
C TYR A 14 -7.02 12.12 -3.25
N GLN A 15 -6.34 12.46 -2.14
CA GLN A 15 -6.80 12.09 -0.81
C GLN A 15 -8.14 12.76 -0.48
N MET A 16 -8.31 14.03 -0.83
CA MET A 16 -9.59 14.75 -0.67
C MET A 16 -10.73 14.10 -1.48
N LYS A 17 -10.44 13.62 -2.70
CA LYS A 17 -11.43 12.89 -3.49
C LYS A 17 -11.87 11.59 -2.81
N ILE A 18 -10.94 10.82 -2.25
CA ILE A 18 -11.26 9.61 -1.49
C ILE A 18 -12.11 9.96 -0.27
N ILE A 19 -11.74 11.00 0.48
CA ILE A 19 -12.52 11.49 1.63
C ILE A 19 -13.95 11.84 1.22
N GLY A 20 -14.14 12.53 0.09
CA GLY A 20 -15.49 12.83 -0.42
C GLY A 20 -16.30 11.58 -0.76
N LEU A 21 -15.67 10.52 -1.27
CA LEU A 21 -16.37 9.25 -1.50
C LEU A 21 -16.77 8.55 -0.20
N MET A 22 -16.00 8.74 0.88
CA MET A 22 -16.31 8.16 2.18
C MET A 22 -17.60 8.72 2.79
N GLU A 23 -18.07 9.89 2.37
CA GLU A 23 -19.38 10.42 2.80
C GLU A 23 -20.54 9.47 2.48
N HIS A 24 -20.39 8.60 1.48
CA HIS A 24 -21.40 7.62 1.08
C HIS A 24 -21.31 6.30 1.84
N VAL A 25 -20.26 6.07 2.63
CA VAL A 25 -20.07 4.86 3.43
C VAL A 25 -20.88 4.98 4.71
N LYS A 26 -21.85 4.07 4.91
CA LYS A 26 -22.82 4.12 6.01
C LYS A 26 -22.70 2.97 7.00
N SER A 27 -21.82 2.01 6.74
CA SER A 27 -21.59 0.86 7.63
C SER A 27 -20.13 0.43 7.64
N ASP A 28 -19.75 -0.26 8.72
CA ASP A 28 -18.42 -0.85 8.87
C ASP A 28 -18.15 -1.93 7.80
N GLU A 29 -19.20 -2.63 7.35
CA GLU A 29 -19.10 -3.62 6.27
C GLU A 29 -18.69 -2.97 4.95
N GLN A 30 -19.33 -1.85 4.57
CA GLN A 30 -18.95 -1.09 3.36
C GLN A 30 -17.52 -0.54 3.47
N MET A 31 -17.13 -0.08 4.67
CA MET A 31 -15.75 0.38 4.89
C MET A 31 -14.74 -0.75 4.73
N LYS A 32 -15.07 -1.96 5.22
CA LYS A 32 -14.25 -3.16 5.06
C LYS A 32 -14.13 -3.58 3.61
N GLU A 33 -15.22 -3.54 2.84
CA GLU A 33 -15.21 -3.83 1.40
C GLU A 33 -14.29 -2.86 0.64
N ILE A 34 -14.38 -1.56 0.93
CA ILE A 34 -13.48 -0.56 0.33
C ILE A 34 -12.02 -0.82 0.71
N GLY A 35 -11.76 -1.16 1.97
CA GLY A 35 -10.43 -1.55 2.44
C GLY A 35 -9.86 -2.75 1.67
N ASN A 36 -10.69 -3.77 1.43
CA ASN A 36 -10.30 -4.94 0.65
C ASN A 36 -10.03 -4.56 -0.82
N LEU A 37 -10.90 -3.77 -1.46
CA LEU A 37 -10.72 -3.33 -2.84
C LEU A 37 -9.40 -2.56 -3.04
N LEU A 38 -9.07 -1.67 -2.11
CA LEU A 38 -7.80 -0.93 -2.16
C LEU A 38 -6.60 -1.85 -1.92
N SER A 39 -6.71 -2.78 -0.97
CA SER A 39 -5.65 -3.76 -0.68
C SER A 39 -5.37 -4.64 -1.89
N ASP A 40 -6.43 -5.13 -2.54
CA ASP A 40 -6.33 -5.96 -3.74
C ASP A 40 -5.71 -5.18 -4.91
N TYR A 41 -6.08 -3.91 -5.10
CA TYR A 41 -5.50 -3.06 -6.13
C TYR A 41 -3.98 -2.91 -5.95
N PHE A 42 -3.52 -2.62 -4.74
CA PHE A 42 -2.09 -2.47 -4.46
C PHE A 42 -1.33 -3.81 -4.51
N ALA A 43 -1.95 -4.90 -4.06
CA ALA A 43 -1.38 -6.24 -4.17
C ALA A 43 -1.18 -6.63 -5.65
N GLN A 44 -2.20 -6.43 -6.49
CA GLN A 44 -2.10 -6.69 -7.93
C GLN A 44 -1.03 -5.80 -8.59
N LYS A 45 -0.92 -4.53 -8.20
CA LYS A 45 0.14 -3.65 -8.70
C LYS A 45 1.53 -4.15 -8.31
N ALA A 46 1.72 -4.55 -7.06
CA ALA A 46 3.01 -5.09 -6.60
C ALA A 46 3.39 -6.37 -7.37
N VAL A 47 2.43 -7.28 -7.60
CA VAL A 47 2.64 -8.49 -8.41
C VAL A 47 3.00 -8.13 -9.85
N GLN A 48 2.25 -7.22 -10.49
CA GLN A 48 2.53 -6.79 -11.86
C GLN A 48 3.93 -6.18 -12.02
N GLU A 49 4.38 -5.37 -11.06
CA GLU A 49 5.73 -4.83 -11.11
C GLU A 49 6.80 -5.91 -10.86
N ALA A 50 6.54 -6.89 -9.98
CA ALA A 50 7.44 -8.03 -9.79
C ALA A 50 7.56 -8.89 -11.07
N ASP A 51 6.43 -9.16 -11.74
CA ASP A 51 6.40 -9.87 -13.02
C ASP A 51 7.19 -9.13 -14.10
N LYS A 52 7.05 -7.80 -14.21
CA LYS A 52 7.86 -6.99 -15.14
C LYS A 52 9.35 -7.10 -14.85
N LEU A 53 9.75 -7.01 -13.57
CA LEU A 53 11.16 -7.14 -13.20
C LEU A 53 11.73 -8.51 -13.57
N TRP A 54 10.90 -9.56 -13.49
CA TRP A 54 11.24 -10.91 -13.90
C TRP A 54 11.41 -11.01 -15.42
N ASP A 55 10.43 -10.51 -16.18
CA ASP A 55 10.45 -10.52 -17.65
C ASP A 55 11.62 -9.71 -18.22
N ASP A 56 11.94 -8.56 -17.60
CA ASP A 56 13.08 -7.71 -17.93
C ASP A 56 14.44 -8.30 -17.48
N LYS A 57 14.43 -9.49 -16.85
CA LYS A 57 15.61 -10.19 -16.31
C LYS A 57 16.39 -9.38 -15.27
N VAL A 58 15.73 -8.41 -14.64
CA VAL A 58 16.30 -7.63 -13.53
C VAL A 58 16.36 -8.49 -12.26
N ILE A 59 15.36 -9.36 -12.08
CA ILE A 59 15.34 -10.36 -11.02
C ILE A 59 15.23 -11.76 -11.61
N ASP A 60 15.80 -12.74 -10.92
CA ASP A 60 15.76 -14.15 -11.30
C ASP A 60 15.71 -15.05 -10.04
N CYS A 61 15.74 -16.37 -10.23
CA CYS A 61 15.76 -17.32 -9.11
C CYS A 61 16.89 -17.07 -8.10
N SER A 62 18.05 -16.59 -8.55
CA SER A 62 19.19 -16.30 -7.68
C SER A 62 18.92 -15.06 -6.81
N THR A 63 18.26 -14.05 -7.37
CA THR A 63 17.82 -12.85 -6.65
C THR A 63 16.77 -13.19 -5.59
N ILE A 64 15.81 -14.06 -5.92
CA ILE A 64 14.79 -14.51 -4.96
C ILE A 64 15.41 -15.30 -3.80
N GLU A 65 16.36 -16.21 -4.07
CA GLU A 65 17.05 -16.95 -3.01
C GLU A 65 17.89 -16.04 -2.10
N LYS A 66 18.47 -14.95 -2.64
CA LYS A 66 19.14 -13.95 -1.80
C LYS A 66 18.14 -13.26 -0.86
N TRP A 67 17.02 -12.76 -1.38
CA TRP A 67 16.00 -12.08 -0.58
C TRP A 67 15.37 -12.98 0.49
N LYS A 68 15.19 -14.27 0.19
CA LYS A 68 14.70 -15.26 1.16
C LYS A 68 15.61 -15.38 2.39
N ASN A 69 16.92 -15.21 2.21
CA ASN A 69 17.91 -15.25 3.29
C ASN A 69 18.07 -13.86 3.96
N GLU A 70 17.63 -12.79 3.32
CA GLU A 70 17.59 -11.45 3.92
C GLU A 70 16.40 -11.33 4.89
N HIS A 71 16.68 -10.86 6.11
CA HIS A 71 15.66 -10.63 7.14
C HIS A 71 14.94 -9.30 6.91
N LEU A 72 14.30 -9.13 5.74
CA LEU A 72 13.57 -7.91 5.37
C LEU A 72 12.14 -7.86 5.95
N ARG A 73 11.69 -8.93 6.61
CA ARG A 73 10.40 -8.93 7.31
C ARG A 73 10.56 -8.28 8.68
N THR A 74 9.65 -7.38 9.03
CA THR A 74 9.52 -6.87 10.40
C THR A 74 9.22 -8.04 11.36
N PRO A 75 9.95 -8.17 12.47
CA PRO A 75 9.57 -9.09 13.54
C PRO A 75 8.27 -8.57 14.17
N TYR A 76 7.26 -9.45 14.26
CA TYR A 76 5.98 -9.16 14.91
C TYR A 76 6.11 -9.18 16.43
#